data_AF-A0A1B0G295-F1
#
_entry.id   AF-A0A1B0G295-F1
#
_cell.length_a   1.000
_cell.length_b   1.000
_cell.length_c   1.000
_cell.angle_alpha   90.00
_cell.angle_beta   90.00
_cell.angle_gamma   90.00
#
_symmetry.space_group_name_H-M   'P 1'
#
loop_
_entity.id
_entity.type
_entity.pdbx_description
1 polymer ?
#
loop_
_entity_poly.entity_id
_entity_poly.type
_entity_poly.pdbx_seq_one_letter_code
_entity_poly.pdbx_strand_id
1 'polypeptide(L)'
;MTPVIIALKKVSMDYSNLNVSIMKASNPSKTLLKMKHARSIIIATYRTKAILEPFWSTIERQSLMAHRFTVCKFCHMVRKVTREGHPISFRQSLVDKILILDVGKLWDDVGACIKFYRKLLVNKLQFHEKNAIFPSSLLLEFSEID
;
A
#
# COMPACT_ATOMS: atom_id res chain seq x y z
N MET A 1 17.27 -25.66 -18.90
CA MET A 1 16.96 -24.23 -18.69
C MET A 1 17.87 -23.72 -17.59
N THR A 2 18.67 -22.67 -17.82
CA THR A 2 19.63 -22.18 -16.82
C THR A 2 18.92 -21.61 -15.58
N PRO A 3 19.53 -21.68 -14.38
CA PRO A 3 18.94 -21.19 -13.12
C PRO A 3 18.46 -19.72 -13.19
N VAL A 4 19.16 -18.90 -13.97
CA VAL A 4 18.84 -17.48 -14.20
C VAL A 4 17.48 -17.31 -14.89
N ILE A 5 17.17 -18.10 -15.91
CA ILE A 5 15.90 -18.00 -16.64
C ILE A 5 14.72 -18.38 -15.74
N ILE A 6 14.91 -19.39 -14.88
CA ILE A 6 13.88 -19.82 -13.92
C ILE A 6 13.62 -18.71 -12.90
N ALA A 7 14.68 -18.07 -12.38
CA ALA A 7 14.56 -16.95 -11.46
C ALA A 7 13.84 -15.74 -12.09
N LEU A 8 14.18 -15.37 -13.32
CA LEU A 8 13.54 -14.26 -14.04
C LEU A 8 12.06 -14.54 -14.32
N LYS A 9 11.71 -15.76 -14.75
CA LYS A 9 10.31 -16.15 -14.93
C LYS A 9 9.51 -16.08 -13.63
N LYS A 10 10.11 -16.48 -12.51
CA LYS A 10 9.46 -16.43 -11.19
C LYS A 10 9.17 -14.99 -10.77
N VAL A 11 10.14 -14.08 -10.93
CA VAL A 11 9.98 -12.66 -10.62
C VAL A 11 8.88 -12.02 -11.49
N SER A 12 8.88 -12.29 -12.80
CA SER A 12 7.84 -11.80 -13.71
C SER A 12 6.44 -12.30 -13.31
N MET A 13 6.33 -13.59 -12.94
CA MET A 13 5.08 -14.17 -12.45
C MET A 13 4.60 -13.52 -11.14
N ASP A 14 5.51 -13.25 -10.20
CA ASP A 14 5.18 -12.58 -8.93
C ASP A 14 4.64 -11.15 -9.17
N TYR A 15 5.20 -10.40 -10.13
CA TYR A 15 4.68 -9.08 -10.51
C TYR A 15 3.30 -9.13 -11.18
N SER A 16 3.07 -10.10 -12.08
CA SER A 16 1.75 -10.30 -12.69
C SER A 16 0.68 -10.60 -11.63
N ASN A 17 1.00 -11.48 -10.68
CA ASN A 17 0.11 -11.83 -9.56
C ASN A 17 -0.15 -10.64 -8.63
N LEU A 18 0.86 -9.80 -8.41
CA LEU A 18 0.74 -8.55 -7.66
C LEU A 18 -0.27 -7.61 -8.35
N ASN A 19 -0.14 -7.37 -9.66
CA ASN A 19 -1.05 -6.51 -10.41
C ASN A 19 -2.50 -6.97 -10.32
N VAL A 20 -2.75 -8.27 -10.53
CA VAL A 20 -4.10 -8.84 -10.40
C VAL A 20 -4.65 -8.65 -8.99
N SER A 21 -3.81 -8.79 -7.96
CA SER A 21 -4.22 -8.61 -6.57
C SER A 21 -4.55 -7.15 -6.26
N ILE A 22 -3.78 -6.19 -6.77
CA ILE A 22 -4.03 -4.74 -6.60
C ILE A 22 -5.36 -4.35 -7.27
N MET A 23 -5.55 -4.73 -8.54
CA MET A 23 -6.78 -4.41 -9.27
C MET A 23 -8.02 -4.99 -8.58
N LYS A 24 -7.93 -6.25 -8.12
CA LYS A 24 -9.04 -6.90 -7.39
C LYS A 24 -9.28 -6.32 -6.01
N ALA A 25 -8.24 -5.82 -5.35
CA ALA A 25 -8.37 -5.16 -4.06
C ALA A 25 -9.08 -3.81 -4.14
N SER A 26 -8.75 -3.00 -5.15
CA SER A 26 -9.27 -1.65 -5.34
C SER A 26 -10.46 -1.60 -6.30
N ASN A 27 -11.35 -2.59 -6.24
CA ASN A 27 -12.52 -2.64 -7.13
C ASN A 27 -13.63 -1.66 -6.66
N PRO A 28 -14.51 -1.17 -7.55
CA PRO A 28 -15.51 -0.14 -7.23
C PRO A 28 -16.71 -0.63 -6.40
N SER A 29 -16.85 -1.95 -6.17
CA SER A 29 -18.01 -2.48 -5.45
C SER A 29 -18.09 -1.98 -4.00
N LYS A 30 -19.31 -1.84 -3.47
CA LYS A 30 -19.57 -1.47 -2.06
C LYS A 30 -19.37 -2.66 -1.11
N THR A 31 -18.20 -3.28 -1.18
CA THR A 31 -17.79 -4.39 -0.31
C THR A 31 -16.53 -4.03 0.44
N LEU A 32 -16.22 -4.76 1.52
CA LEU A 32 -14.96 -4.59 2.23
C LEU A 32 -13.78 -5.06 1.36
N LEU A 33 -12.59 -4.53 1.63
CA LEU A 33 -11.35 -5.04 1.08
C LEU A 33 -11.21 -6.54 1.39
N LYS A 34 -11.15 -7.39 0.36
CA LYS A 34 -11.00 -8.83 0.54
C LYS A 34 -9.59 -9.14 1.07
N MET A 35 -9.51 -9.76 2.25
CA MET A 35 -8.25 -10.07 2.93
C MET A 35 -7.29 -10.89 2.08
N LYS A 36 -7.79 -11.80 1.22
CA LYS A 36 -6.93 -12.59 0.34
C LYS A 36 -6.05 -11.74 -0.57
N HIS A 37 -6.59 -10.65 -1.13
CA HIS A 37 -5.82 -9.75 -2.00
C HIS A 37 -4.83 -8.91 -1.21
N ALA A 38 -5.23 -8.41 -0.04
CA ALA A 38 -4.32 -7.70 0.85
C ALA A 38 -3.14 -8.56 1.31
N ARG A 39 -3.41 -9.80 1.72
CA ARG A 39 -2.37 -10.78 2.11
C ARG A 39 -1.43 -11.08 0.95
N SER A 40 -1.95 -11.31 -0.26
CA SER A 40 -1.12 -11.52 -1.45
C SER A 40 -0.18 -10.34 -1.73
N ILE A 41 -0.65 -9.10 -1.60
CA ILE A 41 0.17 -7.89 -1.79
C ILE A 41 1.23 -7.77 -0.70
N ILE A 42 0.86 -7.99 0.57
CA ILE A 42 1.81 -7.99 1.69
C ILE A 42 2.91 -9.02 1.46
N ILE A 43 2.56 -10.26 1.11
CA ILE A 43 3.54 -11.33 0.81
C ILE A 43 4.44 -10.92 -0.36
N ALA A 44 3.88 -10.27 -1.39
CA ALA A 44 4.65 -9.81 -2.54
C ALA A 44 5.74 -8.81 -2.12
N THR A 45 5.48 -7.92 -1.16
CA THR A 45 6.51 -6.97 -0.66
C THR A 45 7.75 -7.67 -0.12
N TYR A 46 7.63 -8.87 0.44
CA TYR A 46 8.77 -9.66 0.91
C TYR A 46 9.44 -10.45 -0.22
N ARG A 47 8.68 -10.90 -1.23
CA ARG A 47 9.20 -11.70 -2.35
C ARG A 47 9.95 -10.87 -3.38
N THR A 48 9.54 -9.64 -3.64
CA THR A 48 10.12 -8.77 -4.69
C THR A 48 11.40 -8.05 -4.23
N LYS A 49 12.13 -8.61 -3.26
CA LYS A 49 13.27 -7.95 -2.59
C LYS A 49 12.92 -6.54 -2.12
N ALA A 50 11.70 -6.35 -1.63
CA ALA A 50 11.23 -5.10 -1.07
C ALA A 50 11.15 -3.93 -2.06
N ILE A 51 10.85 -4.22 -3.33
CA ILE A 51 10.55 -3.22 -4.35
C ILE A 51 9.02 -3.03 -4.40
N LEU A 52 8.52 -1.89 -3.93
CA LEU A 52 7.11 -1.49 -4.07
C LEU A 52 6.80 -0.68 -5.34
N GLU A 53 7.79 -0.31 -6.16
CA GLU A 53 7.53 0.45 -7.40
C GLU A 53 6.40 -0.16 -8.25
N PRO A 54 6.33 -1.49 -8.47
CA PRO A 54 5.24 -2.09 -9.25
C PRO A 54 3.86 -1.96 -8.59
N PHE A 55 3.82 -1.84 -7.25
CA PHE A 55 2.58 -1.55 -6.54
C PHE A 55 2.10 -0.13 -6.85
N TRP A 56 2.98 0.86 -6.70
CA TRP A 56 2.64 2.27 -6.92
C TRP A 56 2.35 2.57 -8.39
N SER A 57 3.14 2.03 -9.32
CA SER A 57 2.89 2.25 -10.74
C SER A 57 1.62 1.55 -11.25
N THR A 58 1.14 0.50 -10.58
CA THR A 58 -0.17 -0.10 -10.87
C THR A 58 -1.31 0.74 -10.32
N ILE A 59 -1.13 1.31 -9.13
CA ILE A 59 -2.07 2.24 -8.50
C ILE A 59 -2.25 3.50 -9.36
N GLU A 60 -1.17 4.07 -9.88
CA GLU A 60 -1.23 5.23 -10.79
C GLU A 60 -1.97 4.93 -12.10
N ARG A 61 -1.74 3.73 -12.68
CA ARG A 61 -2.45 3.29 -13.89
C ARG A 61 -3.92 3.00 -13.65
N GLN A 62 -4.29 2.66 -12.41
CA GLN A 62 -5.68 2.39 -12.05
C GLN A 62 -6.44 3.71 -11.88
N SER A 63 -7.64 3.81 -12.45
CA SER A 63 -8.52 4.98 -12.21
C SER A 63 -9.10 4.95 -10.79
N LEU A 64 -8.27 5.27 -9.79
CA LEU A 64 -8.67 5.25 -8.38
C LEU A 64 -9.71 6.32 -8.07
N MET A 65 -9.68 7.41 -8.84
CA MET A 65 -10.58 8.56 -8.71
C MET A 65 -12.02 8.24 -9.13
N ALA A 66 -12.24 7.20 -9.94
CA ALA A 66 -13.55 6.93 -10.54
C ALA A 66 -14.65 6.62 -9.52
N HIS A 67 -14.31 6.14 -8.32
CA HIS A 67 -15.31 5.76 -7.33
C HIS A 67 -14.81 5.93 -5.90
N ARG A 68 -15.62 6.52 -5.01
CA ARG A 68 -15.26 6.69 -3.58
C ARG A 68 -14.88 5.39 -2.86
N PHE A 69 -15.54 4.28 -3.20
CA PHE A 69 -15.26 2.96 -2.61
C PHE A 69 -13.88 2.43 -3.01
N THR A 70 -13.45 2.72 -4.25
CA THR A 70 -12.11 2.41 -4.73
C THR A 70 -11.06 3.14 -3.91
N VAL A 71 -11.25 4.45 -3.69
CA VAL A 71 -10.33 5.25 -2.86
C VAL A 71 -10.25 4.74 -1.43
N CYS A 72 -11.40 4.43 -0.79
CA CYS A 72 -11.41 3.88 0.56
C CYS A 72 -10.61 2.56 0.66
N LYS A 73 -10.81 1.65 -0.30
CA LYS A 73 -10.09 0.37 -0.35
C LYS A 73 -8.61 0.56 -0.61
N PHE A 74 -8.24 1.52 -1.46
CA PHE A 74 -6.86 1.92 -1.68
C PHE A 74 -6.21 2.43 -0.39
N CYS A 75 -6.84 3.37 0.32
CA CYS A 75 -6.33 3.88 1.59
C CYS A 75 -6.15 2.75 2.62
N HIS A 76 -7.13 1.85 2.70
CA HIS A 76 -7.04 0.67 3.56
C HIS A 76 -5.91 -0.27 3.12
N MET A 77 -5.71 -0.46 1.82
CA MET A 77 -4.60 -1.27 1.31
C MET A 77 -3.25 -0.68 1.70
N VAL A 78 -3.03 0.62 1.47
CA VAL A 78 -1.79 1.31 1.84
C VAL A 78 -1.53 1.20 3.34
N ARG A 79 -2.56 1.36 4.18
CA ARG A 79 -2.45 1.14 5.64
C ARG A 79 -1.98 -0.27 5.97
N LYS A 80 -2.55 -1.29 5.32
CA LYS A 80 -2.22 -2.70 5.57
C LYS A 80 -0.79 -3.02 5.11
N VAL A 81 -0.42 -2.57 3.91
CA VAL A 81 0.92 -2.79 3.33
C VAL A 81 2.00 -2.10 4.16
N THR A 82 1.79 -0.85 4.56
CA THR A 82 2.76 -0.14 5.43
C THR A 82 2.86 -0.79 6.80
N ARG A 83 1.74 -1.26 7.39
CA ARG A 83 1.75 -1.86 8.72
C ARG A 83 2.35 -3.27 8.78
N GLU A 84 2.07 -4.12 7.79
CA GLU A 84 2.35 -5.57 7.83
C GLU A 84 3.31 -6.04 6.71
N GLY A 85 3.64 -5.18 5.76
CA GLY A 85 4.59 -5.46 4.69
C GLY A 85 6.04 -5.27 5.12
N HIS A 86 6.95 -5.45 4.17
CA HIS A 86 8.38 -5.26 4.39
C HIS A 86 8.68 -3.85 4.95
N PRO A 87 9.59 -3.66 5.92
CA PRO A 87 9.84 -2.35 6.57
C PRO A 87 10.13 -1.20 5.60
N ILE A 88 10.85 -1.46 4.51
CA ILE A 88 11.14 -0.46 3.47
C ILE A 88 9.87 0.12 2.80
N SER A 89 8.74 -0.58 2.90
CA SER A 89 7.46 -0.14 2.33
C SER A 89 7.08 1.23 2.85
N PHE A 90 7.47 1.61 4.07
CA PHE A 90 7.26 2.97 4.59
C PHE A 90 8.00 4.04 3.78
N ARG A 91 9.32 3.87 3.64
CA ARG A 91 10.16 4.83 2.90
C ARG A 91 9.71 4.93 1.45
N GLN A 92 9.41 3.80 0.81
CA GLN A 92 8.92 3.80 -0.57
C GLN A 92 7.57 4.50 -0.68
N SER A 93 6.62 4.19 0.21
CA SER A 93 5.30 4.86 0.22
C SER A 93 5.36 6.37 0.49
N LEU A 94 6.40 6.84 1.19
CA LEU A 94 6.58 8.26 1.48
C LEU A 94 6.94 9.07 0.22
N VAL A 95 7.62 8.46 -0.74
CA VAL A 95 7.90 9.09 -2.05
C VAL A 95 6.56 9.43 -2.73
N ASP A 96 5.59 8.52 -2.65
CA ASP A 96 4.25 8.66 -3.23
C ASP A 96 3.25 9.44 -2.35
N LYS A 97 3.71 10.20 -1.33
CA LYS A 97 2.82 10.96 -0.43
C LYS A 97 1.89 11.93 -1.15
N ILE A 98 2.35 12.54 -2.24
CA ILE A 98 1.54 13.48 -3.04
C ILE A 98 0.38 12.73 -3.70
N LEU A 99 0.67 11.59 -4.33
CA LEU A 99 -0.35 10.71 -4.90
C LEU A 99 -1.37 10.29 -3.84
N ILE A 100 -0.93 9.89 -2.64
CA ILE A 100 -1.85 9.51 -1.54
C ILE A 100 -2.79 10.67 -1.17
N LEU A 101 -2.29 11.91 -1.12
CA LEU A 101 -3.09 13.09 -0.80
C LEU A 101 -4.03 13.51 -1.93
N ASP A 102 -3.63 13.30 -3.18
CA ASP A 102 -4.44 13.68 -4.34
C ASP A 102 -5.51 12.63 -4.65
N VAL A 103 -5.23 11.34 -4.43
CA VAL A 103 -6.18 10.23 -4.66
C VAL A 103 -7.46 10.44 -3.88
N GLY A 104 -8.55 10.81 -4.57
CA GLY A 104 -9.87 10.99 -4.01
C GLY A 104 -10.22 12.42 -3.60
N LYS A 105 -9.42 13.42 -3.99
CA LYS A 105 -9.70 14.85 -3.73
C LYS A 105 -11.06 15.29 -4.27
N LEU A 106 -11.50 14.73 -5.40
CA LEU A 106 -12.85 14.93 -5.97
C LEU A 106 -13.98 14.52 -5.01
N TRP A 107 -13.70 13.62 -4.07
CA TRP A 107 -14.69 13.09 -3.12
C TRP A 107 -14.63 13.77 -1.76
N ASP A 108 -13.86 14.86 -1.60
CA ASP A 108 -13.69 15.53 -0.30
C ASP A 108 -15.00 16.09 0.25
N ASP A 109 -15.84 16.65 -0.63
CA ASP A 109 -17.10 17.29 -0.24
C ASP A 109 -18.18 16.26 0.14
N VAL A 110 -18.05 15.03 -0.35
CA VAL A 110 -19.02 13.93 -0.12
C VAL A 110 -18.48 12.91 0.89
N GLY A 111 -17.20 13.02 1.27
CA GLY A 111 -16.45 11.94 1.90
C GLY A 111 -15.35 12.43 2.82
N ALA A 112 -15.70 13.19 3.86
CA ALA A 112 -14.76 13.67 4.87
C ALA A 112 -13.86 12.55 5.44
N CYS A 113 -14.38 11.34 5.60
CA CYS A 113 -13.60 10.18 6.05
C CYS A 113 -12.41 9.86 5.12
N ILE A 114 -12.60 9.95 3.79
CA ILE A 114 -11.51 9.70 2.82
C ILE A 114 -10.45 10.79 2.96
N LYS A 115 -10.88 12.05 3.04
CA LYS A 115 -10.00 13.20 3.25
C LYS A 115 -9.12 13.03 4.48
N PHE A 116 -9.73 12.73 5.63
CA PHE A 116 -8.99 12.53 6.87
C PHE A 116 -8.12 11.28 6.84
N TYR A 117 -8.57 10.19 6.23
CA TYR A 117 -7.79 8.96 6.17
C TYR A 117 -6.50 9.15 5.35
N ARG A 118 -6.56 9.86 4.23
CA ARG A 118 -5.36 10.17 3.42
C ARG A 118 -4.36 11.02 4.17
N LYS A 119 -4.84 12.08 4.85
CA LYS A 119 -4.02 12.91 5.74
C LYS A 119 -3.38 12.09 6.84
N LEU A 120 -4.15 11.21 7.49
CA LEU A 120 -3.65 10.31 8.53
C LEU A 120 -2.55 9.38 8.00
N LEU A 121 -2.70 8.82 6.80
CA LEU A 121 -1.68 7.98 6.18
C LEU A 121 -0.38 8.75 5.94
N VAL A 122 -0.45 9.93 5.35
CA VAL A 122 0.76 10.74 5.10
C VAL A 122 1.41 11.19 6.40
N ASN A 123 0.62 11.65 7.38
CA ASN A 123 1.14 12.00 8.70
C ASN A 123 1.85 10.81 9.35
N LYS A 124 1.28 9.61 9.24
CA LYS A 124 1.91 8.37 9.72
C LYS A 124 3.25 8.12 9.01
N LEU A 125 3.30 8.22 7.68
CA LEU A 125 4.53 8.03 6.92
C LEU A 125 5.62 9.03 7.34
N GLN A 126 5.27 10.31 7.49
CA GLN A 126 6.19 11.36 7.93
C GLN A 126 6.65 11.19 9.38
N PHE A 127 5.78 10.68 10.26
CA PHE A 127 6.14 10.36 11.63
C PHE A 127 7.23 9.30 11.67
N HIS A 128 7.08 8.20 10.91
CA HIS A 128 8.08 7.13 10.88
C HIS A 128 9.37 7.52 10.14
N GLU A 129 9.35 8.52 9.25
CA GLU A 129 10.56 9.09 8.68
C GLU A 129 11.43 9.76 9.75
N LYS A 130 10.80 10.51 10.66
CA LYS A 130 11.49 11.23 11.73
C LYS A 130 11.81 10.34 12.93
N ASN A 131 11.02 9.29 13.14
CA ASN A 131 11.09 8.45 14.33
C ASN A 131 11.18 6.96 13.94
N ALA A 132 12.34 6.56 13.42
CA ALA A 132 12.57 5.19 12.93
C ALA A 132 12.56 4.11 14.03
N ILE A 133 12.67 4.52 15.30
CA ILE A 133 12.60 3.63 16.48
C ILE A 133 11.20 3.03 16.62
N PHE A 134 10.16 3.74 16.20
CA PHE A 134 8.79 3.26 16.36
C PHE A 134 8.46 2.20 15.31
N PRO A 135 7.98 1.01 15.73
CA PRO A 135 7.61 -0.05 14.82
C PRO A 135 6.39 0.34 13.99
N SER A 136 6.30 -0.23 12.79
CA SER A 136 5.20 -0.07 11.83
C SER A 136 3.79 -0.27 12.40
N SER A 137 3.69 -1.15 13.41
CA SER A 137 2.46 -1.50 14.13
C SER A 137 2.04 -0.46 15.16
N LEU A 138 2.98 0.40 15.60
CA LEU A 138 2.88 1.27 16.78
C LEU A 138 2.55 0.53 18.08
N LEU A 139 2.84 -0.78 18.12
CA LEU A 139 2.77 -1.58 19.34
C LEU A 139 4.16 -1.53 19.96
N LEU A 140 4.26 -0.84 21.10
CA LEU A 140 5.46 -0.72 21.91
C LEU A 140 5.07 -0.99 23.36
N GLU A 141 5.95 -1.66 24.09
CA GLU A 141 5.89 -1.69 25.54
C GLU A 141 6.61 -0.45 26.10
N PHE A 142 6.19 0.05 27.27
CA PHE A 142 6.82 1.23 27.88
C PHE A 142 8.31 1.04 28.18
N SER A 143 8.77 -0.20 28.30
CA SER A 143 10.18 -0.57 28.48
C SER A 143 11.03 -0.43 27.22
N GLU A 144 10.43 -0.21 26.04
CA GLU A 144 11.13 -0.09 24.76
C GLU A 144 11.40 1.37 24.37
N ILE A 145 10.99 2.32 25.21
CA ILE A 145 11.16 3.76 25.02
C ILE A 145 12.11 4.27 26.12
N ASP A 146 13.42 4.23 25.82
CA ASP A 146 14.48 4.84 26.64
C ASP A 146 14.73 6.31 26.25
#